data_AF-A0A7J9AMB9-F1
#
_entry.id   AF-A0A7J9AMB9-F1
#
_cell.length_a   1.000
_cell.length_b   1.000
_cell.length_c   1.000
_cell.angle_alpha   90.00
_cell.angle_beta   90.00
_cell.angle_gamma   90.00
#
_symmetry.space_group_name_H-M   'P 1'
#
loop_
_entity.id
_entity.type
_entity.pdbx_description
1 polymer ?
#
loop_
_entity_poly.entity_id
_entity_poly.type
_entity_poly.pdbx_seq_one_letter_code
_entity_poly.pdbx_strand_id
1 'polypeptide(L)'
;VACFGFGAFHVTRLYGPGIWVSVPYGLTSKVQLVNPAWGVEGFDPFVLGGITSHHIAAGTLGILAGLFHLSVCPPQRLFKGLHIRNIETFLSSSIATVFFAAFVIAESMWYGSTTTPIELFCPTRYQWDQRYFQQEIYRRVVLG
;
A
#
# COMPACT_ATOMS: atom_id res chain seq x y z
N VAL A 1 -16.17 -2.24 -3.16
CA VAL A 1 -16.64 -0.88 -3.56
C VAL A 1 -15.74 0.22 -3.03
N ALA A 2 -15.58 0.39 -1.70
CA ALA A 2 -14.77 1.47 -1.13
C ALA A 2 -13.30 1.48 -1.62
N CYS A 3 -12.61 0.33 -1.60
CA CYS A 3 -11.23 0.21 -2.09
C CYS A 3 -11.09 0.62 -3.56
N PHE A 4 -11.99 0.13 -4.42
CA PHE A 4 -12.03 0.53 -5.83
C PHE A 4 -12.21 2.04 -5.98
N GLY A 5 -13.20 2.61 -5.28
CA GLY A 5 -13.49 4.05 -5.37
C GLY A 5 -12.33 4.92 -4.90
N PHE A 6 -11.63 4.50 -3.85
CA PHE A 6 -10.42 5.19 -3.39
C PHE A 6 -9.35 5.21 -4.49
N GLY A 7 -9.02 4.06 -5.08
CA GLY A 7 -8.05 3.99 -6.18
C GLY A 7 -8.49 4.76 -7.42
N ALA A 8 -9.70 4.50 -7.90
CA ALA A 8 -10.20 4.99 -9.18
C ALA A 8 -10.55 6.49 -9.19
N PHE A 9 -10.88 7.09 -8.03
CA PHE A 9 -11.33 8.47 -7.95
C PHE A 9 -10.43 9.35 -7.08
N HIS A 10 -10.11 8.91 -5.86
CA HIS A 10 -9.34 9.72 -4.92
C HIS A 10 -7.88 9.83 -5.34
N VAL A 11 -7.22 8.69 -5.61
CA VAL A 11 -5.78 8.61 -5.91
C VAL A 11 -5.45 9.11 -7.32
N THR A 12 -6.25 8.74 -8.33
CA THR A 12 -6.10 9.22 -9.72
C THR A 12 -6.47 10.69 -9.89
N ARG A 13 -7.05 11.33 -8.87
CA ARG A 13 -7.58 12.71 -8.92
C ARG A 13 -8.72 12.88 -9.93
N LEU A 14 -9.35 11.80 -10.39
CA LEU A 14 -10.54 11.89 -11.24
C LEU A 14 -11.72 12.53 -10.50
N TYR A 15 -11.85 12.23 -9.20
CA TYR A 15 -12.81 12.87 -8.29
C TYR A 15 -12.27 12.85 -6.85
N GLY A 16 -11.14 13.54 -6.65
CA GLY A 16 -10.47 13.66 -5.35
C GLY A 16 -9.17 14.47 -5.46
N PRO A 17 -8.41 14.64 -4.36
CA PRO A 17 -7.22 15.50 -4.33
C PRO A 17 -5.95 14.85 -4.91
N GLY A 18 -5.92 13.52 -5.08
CA GLY A 18 -4.69 12.76 -5.29
C GLY A 18 -4.03 12.39 -3.96
N ILE A 19 -2.77 11.96 -4.00
CA ILE A 19 -2.00 11.57 -2.81
C ILE A 19 -0.66 12.30 -2.75
N TRP A 20 0.00 12.26 -1.59
CA TRP A 20 1.34 12.82 -1.42
C TRP A 20 2.34 12.10 -2.32
N VAL A 21 3.05 12.86 -3.15
CA VAL A 21 4.10 12.37 -4.04
C VAL A 21 5.41 13.00 -3.63
N SER A 22 6.33 12.14 -3.17
CA SER A 22 7.69 12.56 -2.82
C SER A 22 8.66 12.35 -3.97
N VAL A 23 9.62 13.26 -4.08
CA VAL A 23 10.76 13.15 -5.00
C VAL A 23 11.97 12.52 -4.28
N PRO A 24 12.97 11.99 -5.02
CA PRO A 24 14.24 11.60 -4.41
C PRO A 24 14.81 12.75 -3.56
N TYR A 25 15.30 12.42 -2.37
CA TYR A 25 15.83 13.36 -1.35
C TYR A 25 14.81 14.30 -0.70
N GLY A 26 13.54 14.23 -1.10
CA GLY A 26 12.41 14.82 -0.40
C GLY A 26 12.37 16.34 -0.26
N LEU A 27 12.76 17.06 -1.31
CA LEU A 27 12.86 18.52 -1.27
C LEU A 27 11.65 19.26 -1.88
N THR A 28 10.93 18.65 -2.83
CA THR A 28 9.89 19.34 -3.63
C THR A 28 8.60 18.53 -3.73
N SER A 29 8.17 17.99 -2.60
CA SER A 29 7.08 17.03 -2.53
C SER A 29 5.74 17.72 -2.34
N LYS A 30 4.68 17.15 -2.92
CA LYS A 30 3.34 17.75 -2.92
C LYS A 30 2.27 16.71 -3.22
N VAL A 31 1.01 17.05 -2.94
CA VAL A 31 -0.13 16.23 -3.36
C VAL A 31 -0.31 16.31 -4.88
N GLN A 32 -0.36 15.15 -5.55
CA GLN A 32 -0.52 15.05 -7.01
C GLN A 32 -1.43 13.88 -7.39
N LEU A 33 -1.86 13.90 -8.66
CA LEU A 33 -2.50 12.74 -9.28
C LEU A 33 -1.46 11.62 -9.45
N VAL A 34 -1.88 10.37 -9.34
CA VAL A 34 -1.04 9.22 -9.62
C VAL A 34 -1.72 8.33 -10.66
N ASN A 35 -1.04 8.11 -11.78
CA ASN A 35 -1.50 7.17 -12.80
C ASN A 35 -1.20 5.73 -12.36
N PRO A 36 -2.09 4.77 -12.63
CA PRO A 36 -1.83 3.36 -12.31
C PRO A 36 -0.69 2.79 -13.16
N ALA A 37 0.18 2.03 -12.50
CA ALA A 37 1.19 1.20 -13.16
C ALA A 37 0.70 -0.25 -13.19
N TRP A 38 0.57 -0.82 -14.38
CA TRP A 38 0.03 -2.17 -14.58
C TRP A 38 1.12 -3.20 -14.92
N GLY A 39 2.35 -2.76 -15.18
CA GLY A 39 3.48 -3.64 -15.39
C GLY A 39 4.10 -4.11 -14.07
N VAL A 40 5.27 -4.73 -14.19
CA VAL A 40 6.02 -5.26 -13.05
C VAL A 40 6.47 -4.17 -12.07
N GLU A 41 6.66 -2.94 -12.57
CA GLU A 41 6.99 -1.77 -11.78
C GLU A 41 5.91 -1.40 -10.76
N GLY A 42 4.66 -1.84 -10.97
CA GLY A 42 3.58 -1.66 -9.99
C GLY A 42 3.78 -2.43 -8.68
N PHE A 43 4.72 -3.37 -8.64
CA PHE A 43 5.09 -4.11 -7.42
C PHE A 43 6.31 -3.53 -6.71
N ASP A 44 6.96 -2.52 -7.28
CA ASP A 44 8.05 -1.82 -6.62
C ASP A 44 7.47 -0.92 -5.49
N PRO A 45 7.87 -1.11 -4.22
CA PRO A 45 7.38 -0.31 -3.09
C PRO A 45 7.77 1.17 -3.17
N PHE A 46 8.62 1.57 -4.14
CA PHE A 46 9.04 2.94 -4.41
C PHE A 46 8.36 3.55 -5.67
N VAL A 47 7.44 2.83 -6.32
CA VAL A 47 6.64 3.33 -7.46
C VAL A 47 5.18 3.57 -7.06
N LEU A 48 4.77 4.85 -7.06
CA LEU A 48 3.43 5.27 -6.63
C LEU A 48 2.30 4.67 -7.48
N GLY A 49 2.56 4.40 -8.76
CA GLY A 49 1.58 3.81 -9.66
C GLY A 49 1.04 2.47 -9.19
N GLY A 50 1.83 1.73 -8.41
CA GLY A 50 1.43 0.47 -7.76
C GLY A 50 0.29 0.64 -6.76
N ILE A 51 0.25 1.74 -6.02
CA ILE A 51 -0.84 2.02 -5.06
C ILE A 51 -2.18 2.11 -5.79
N THR A 52 -2.19 2.84 -6.90
CA THR A 52 -3.41 3.09 -7.69
C THR A 52 -3.91 1.79 -8.33
N SER A 53 -3.04 1.05 -9.00
CA SER A 53 -3.40 -0.23 -9.63
C SER A 53 -3.81 -1.27 -8.58
N HIS A 54 -3.13 -1.34 -7.43
CA HIS A 54 -3.50 -2.20 -6.31
C HIS A 54 -4.95 -1.94 -5.86
N HIS A 55 -5.31 -0.70 -5.58
CA HIS A 55 -6.66 -0.37 -5.09
C HIS A 55 -7.76 -0.64 -6.12
N ILE A 56 -7.50 -0.37 -7.39
CA ILE A 56 -8.44 -0.65 -8.48
C ILE A 56 -8.63 -2.17 -8.63
N ALA A 57 -7.53 -2.94 -8.70
CA ALA A 57 -7.57 -4.38 -8.87
C ALA A 57 -8.18 -5.10 -7.66
N ALA A 58 -7.65 -4.83 -6.45
CA ALA A 58 -8.13 -5.41 -5.20
C ALA A 58 -9.59 -5.02 -4.94
N GLY A 59 -9.96 -3.78 -5.24
CA GLY A 59 -11.33 -3.30 -5.12
C GLY A 59 -12.31 -4.02 -6.05
N THR A 60 -11.89 -4.31 -7.28
CA THR A 60 -12.68 -5.08 -8.26
C THR A 60 -12.84 -6.53 -7.81
N LEU A 61 -11.73 -7.19 -7.44
CA LEU A 61 -11.75 -8.56 -6.93
C LEU A 61 -12.58 -8.69 -5.66
N GLY A 62 -12.51 -7.71 -4.75
CA GLY A 62 -13.31 -7.68 -3.53
C GLY A 62 -14.82 -7.59 -3.78
N ILE A 63 -15.25 -6.90 -4.86
CA ILE A 63 -16.66 -6.88 -5.26
C ILE A 63 -17.09 -8.26 -5.76
N LEU A 64 -16.30 -8.87 -6.64
CA LEU A 64 -16.59 -10.21 -7.18
C LEU A 64 -16.61 -11.28 -6.08
N ALA A 65 -15.62 -11.28 -5.19
CA ALA A 65 -15.54 -12.19 -4.06
C ALA A 65 -16.68 -11.95 -3.05
N GLY A 66 -17.06 -10.69 -2.80
CA GLY A 66 -18.22 -10.36 -1.97
C GLY A 66 -19.53 -10.90 -2.55
N LEU A 67 -19.77 -10.73 -3.85
CA LEU A 67 -20.94 -11.29 -4.54
C LEU A 67 -20.93 -12.82 -4.48
N PHE A 68 -19.77 -13.45 -4.65
CA PHE A 68 -19.62 -14.89 -4.52
C PHE A 68 -20.00 -15.37 -3.10
N HIS A 69 -19.48 -14.73 -2.06
CA HIS A 69 -19.79 -15.09 -0.67
C HIS A 69 -21.24 -14.82 -0.26
N LEU A 70 -21.93 -13.88 -0.92
CA LEU A 70 -23.38 -13.68 -0.74
C LEU A 70 -24.22 -14.73 -1.47
N SER A 71 -23.72 -15.24 -2.60
CA SER A 71 -24.49 -16.12 -3.49
C SER A 71 -24.29 -17.61 -3.19
N VAL A 72 -23.17 -17.97 -2.54
CA VAL A 72 -22.74 -19.37 -2.40
C VAL A 72 -22.56 -19.73 -0.93
N CYS A 73 -23.28 -20.76 -0.48
CA CYS A 73 -23.10 -21.33 0.85
C CYS A 73 -21.77 -22.09 0.98
N PRO A 74 -21.14 -22.09 2.17
CA PRO A 74 -19.90 -22.81 2.37
C PRO A 74 -20.08 -24.32 2.22
N PRO A 75 -19.12 -25.03 1.58
CA PRO A 75 -19.11 -26.49 1.52
C PRO A 75 -19.10 -27.13 2.90
N GLN A 76 -19.82 -28.24 3.07
CA GLN A 76 -19.98 -28.92 4.37
C GLN A 76 -18.64 -29.31 5.02
N ARG A 77 -17.65 -29.71 4.22
CA ARG A 77 -16.30 -30.06 4.71
C ARG A 77 -15.61 -28.87 5.37
N LEU A 78 -15.66 -27.70 4.74
CA LEU A 78 -15.07 -26.46 5.28
C LEU A 78 -15.87 -25.96 6.49
N PHE A 79 -17.20 -26.04 6.43
CA PHE A 79 -18.05 -25.61 7.54
C PHE A 79 -17.76 -26.38 8.84
N LYS A 80 -17.56 -27.69 8.73
CA LYS A 80 -17.17 -28.55 9.86
C LYS A 80 -15.70 -28.38 10.22
N GLY A 81 -14.79 -28.45 9.25
CA GLY A 81 -13.35 -28.45 9.49
C GLY A 81 -12.82 -27.14 10.06
N LEU A 82 -13.42 -26.01 9.67
CA LEU A 82 -13.06 -24.69 10.20
C LEU A 82 -13.97 -24.23 11.35
N HIS A 83 -14.91 -25.04 11.82
CA HIS A 83 -15.83 -24.65 12.88
C HIS A 83 -16.56 -23.31 12.64
N ILE A 84 -17.01 -23.06 11.40
CA ILE A 84 -17.53 -21.73 10.96
C ILE A 84 -18.68 -21.19 11.84
N ARG A 85 -19.44 -22.07 12.52
CA ARG A 85 -20.50 -21.67 13.46
C ARG A 85 -19.98 -21.02 14.75
N ASN A 86 -18.73 -21.29 15.15
CA ASN A 86 -18.13 -20.69 16.35
C ASN A 86 -17.56 -19.31 16.02
N ILE A 87 -18.05 -18.27 16.70
CA ILE A 87 -17.58 -16.91 16.52
C ILE A 87 -16.10 -16.73 16.87
N GLU A 88 -15.53 -17.57 17.74
CA GLU A 88 -14.10 -17.53 18.07
C GLU A 88 -13.22 -17.87 16.87
N THR A 89 -13.72 -18.68 15.92
CA THR A 89 -12.98 -18.93 14.66
C THR A 89 -12.88 -17.64 13.83
N PHE A 90 -13.97 -16.87 13.76
CA PHE A 90 -13.96 -15.58 13.11
C PHE A 90 -12.97 -14.63 13.80
N LEU A 91 -12.97 -14.58 15.13
CA LEU A 91 -12.02 -13.79 15.91
C LEU A 91 -10.57 -14.23 15.63
N SER A 92 -10.28 -15.53 15.68
CA SER A 92 -8.94 -16.08 15.45
C SER A 92 -8.40 -15.73 14.06
N SER A 93 -9.21 -15.91 13.02
CA SER A 93 -8.81 -15.56 11.64
C SER A 93 -8.64 -14.05 11.45
N SER A 94 -9.44 -13.24 12.15
CA SER A 94 -9.35 -11.77 12.12
C SER A 94 -8.09 -11.26 12.81
N ILE A 95 -7.73 -11.83 13.98
CA ILE A 95 -6.47 -11.50 14.68
C ILE A 95 -5.27 -11.81 13.79
N ALA A 96 -5.26 -12.98 13.14
CA ALA A 96 -4.18 -13.34 12.21
C ALA A 96 -4.03 -12.34 11.06
N THR A 97 -5.16 -11.90 10.46
CA THR A 97 -5.16 -10.94 9.36
C THR A 97 -4.69 -9.55 9.80
N VAL A 98 -5.14 -9.08 10.96
CA VAL A 98 -4.74 -7.77 11.52
C VAL A 98 -3.26 -7.78 11.91
N PHE A 99 -2.78 -8.86 12.52
CA PHE A 99 -1.37 -9.00 12.86
C PHE A 99 -0.48 -9.00 11.60
N PHE A 100 -0.90 -9.70 10.55
CA PHE A 100 -0.21 -9.66 9.26
C PHE A 100 -0.13 -8.22 8.70
N ALA A 101 -1.25 -7.49 8.67
CA ALA A 101 -1.27 -6.12 8.20
C ALA A 101 -0.36 -5.20 9.05
N ALA A 102 -0.38 -5.36 10.38
CA ALA A 102 0.47 -4.59 11.28
C ALA A 102 1.97 -4.82 11.01
N PHE A 103 2.36 -6.07 10.75
CA PHE A 103 3.75 -6.41 10.44
C PHE A 103 4.20 -5.80 9.12
N VAL A 104 3.39 -5.90 8.06
CA VAL A 104 3.69 -5.28 6.74
C VAL A 104 3.82 -3.76 6.87
N ILE A 105 2.93 -3.11 7.63
CA ILE A 105 3.01 -1.66 7.86
C ILE A 105 4.28 -1.30 8.63
N ALA A 106 4.61 -2.03 9.70
CA ALA A 106 5.83 -1.80 10.47
C ALA A 106 7.09 -1.92 9.62
N GLU A 107 7.15 -2.92 8.73
CA GLU A 107 8.24 -3.10 7.79
C GLU A 107 8.33 -1.93 6.80
N SER A 108 7.21 -1.57 6.17
CA SER A 108 7.16 -0.45 5.20
C SER A 108 7.59 0.88 5.82
N MET A 109 7.24 1.11 7.09
CA MET A 109 7.67 2.30 7.83
C MET A 109 9.17 2.27 8.15
N TRP A 110 9.70 1.11 8.51
CA TRP A 110 11.10 0.98 8.91
C TRP A 110 12.09 1.08 7.75
N TYR A 111 11.77 0.44 6.62
CA TYR A 111 12.62 0.45 5.43
C TYR A 111 12.32 1.61 4.47
N GLY A 112 11.13 2.19 4.57
CA GLY A 112 10.66 3.22 3.66
C GLY A 112 9.90 2.64 2.47
N SER A 113 8.92 3.40 1.99
CA SER A 113 8.06 3.10 0.85
C SER A 113 7.47 4.40 0.30
N THR A 114 6.77 4.34 -0.82
CA THR A 114 6.00 5.51 -1.33
C THR A 114 4.92 5.99 -0.36
N THR A 115 4.45 5.12 0.54
CA THR A 115 3.41 5.46 1.53
C THR A 115 3.98 5.98 2.85
N THR A 116 5.30 5.97 3.04
CA THR A 116 5.98 6.48 4.23
C THR A 116 7.06 7.49 3.84
N PRO A 117 6.67 8.62 3.22
CA PRO A 117 7.58 9.62 2.69
C PRO A 117 8.38 10.33 3.80
N ILE A 118 9.67 10.58 3.54
CA ILE A 118 10.62 11.13 4.53
C ILE A 118 10.29 12.54 5.01
N GLU A 119 9.51 13.30 4.23
CA GLU A 119 9.06 14.65 4.60
C GLU A 119 7.96 14.62 5.67
N LEU A 120 7.23 13.50 5.76
CA LEU A 120 6.17 13.30 6.74
C LEU A 120 6.63 12.42 7.91
N PHE A 121 7.57 11.50 7.67
CA PHE A 121 7.98 10.48 8.65
C PHE A 121 9.47 10.48 9.00
N CYS A 122 10.22 11.49 8.53
CA CYS A 122 11.67 11.60 8.67
C CYS A 122 12.47 10.55 7.85
N PRO A 123 13.78 10.77 7.67
CA PRO A 123 14.69 9.81 7.03
C PRO A 123 14.76 8.46 7.76
N THR A 124 15.06 7.40 7.01
CA THR A 124 15.32 6.07 7.58
C THR A 124 16.77 5.95 8.05
N ARG A 125 17.04 5.04 8.98
CA ARG A 125 18.42 4.73 9.41
C ARG A 125 19.32 4.29 8.25
N TYR A 126 18.75 3.63 7.25
CA TYR A 126 19.48 3.09 6.12
C TYR A 126 20.05 4.21 5.23
N GLN A 127 19.34 5.34 5.12
CA GLN A 127 19.85 6.52 4.43
C GLN A 127 21.06 7.14 5.14
N TRP A 128 21.10 7.07 6.48
CA TRP A 128 22.27 7.47 7.27
C TRP A 128 23.43 6.49 7.08
N ASP A 129 23.18 5.20 7.28
CA ASP A 129 24.19 4.13 7.20
C ASP A 129 24.89 4.11 5.83
N GLN A 130 24.15 4.41 4.75
CA GLN A 130 24.67 4.46 3.38
C GLN A 130 25.17 5.86 2.95
N ARG A 131 25.14 6.86 3.84
CA ARG A 131 25.52 8.26 3.53
C ARG A 131 24.73 8.84 2.35
N TYR A 132 23.47 8.45 2.17
CA TYR A 132 22.63 8.77 1.01
C TYR A 132 22.60 10.27 0.70
N PHE A 133 22.26 11.11 1.68
CA PHE A 133 22.22 12.57 1.50
C PHE A 133 23.61 13.19 1.37
N GLN A 134 24.60 12.66 2.11
CA GLN A 134 25.97 13.15 2.05
C GLN A 134 26.54 12.97 0.63
N GLN A 135 26.34 11.81 0.00
CA GLN A 135 26.79 11.56 -1.38
C GLN A 135 26.20 12.56 -2.37
N GLU A 136 24.89 12.84 -2.28
CA GLU A 136 24.23 13.83 -3.15
C GLU A 136 24.73 15.25 -2.91
N ILE A 137 25.00 15.63 -1.65
CA ILE A 137 25.60 16.93 -1.33
C ILE A 137 26.99 17.05 -1.95
N TYR A 138 27.87 16.06 -1.73
CA TYR A 138 29.20 16.06 -2.34
C TYR A 138 29.13 16.12 -3.86
N ARG A 139 28.23 15.35 -4.48
CA ARG A 139 28.03 15.38 -5.94
C ARG A 139 27.67 16.78 -6.44
N ARG A 140 26.76 17.49 -5.76
CA ARG A 140 26.36 18.85 -6.15
C ARG A 140 27.46 19.88 -5.93
N VAL A 141 28.23 19.76 -4.85
CA VAL A 141 29.36 20.65 -4.56
C VAL A 141 30.50 20.48 -5.57
N VAL A 142 30.76 19.26 -6.05
CA VAL A 142 31.83 19.00 -7.04
C VAL A 142 31.44 19.44 -8.45
N LEU A 143 30.15 19.41 -8.78
CA LEU A 143 29.64 19.81 -10.10
C LEU A 143 29.34 21.30 -10.24
N GLY A 144 29.25 22.04 -9.12
CA GLY A 144 29.01 23.48 -9.08
C GLY A 144 30.30 24.27 -8.98
#